data_AF-A0A842NYN7-F1
#
_entry.id   AF-A0A842NYN7-F1
#
_cell.length_a   1.000
_cell.length_b   1.000
_cell.length_c   1.000
_cell.angle_alpha   90.00
_cell.angle_beta   90.00
_cell.angle_gamma   90.00
#
_symmetry.space_group_name_H-M   'P 1'
#
loop_
_entity.id
_entity.type
_entity.pdbx_description
1 polymer ?
#
loop_
_entity_poly.entity_id
_entity_poly.type
_entity_poly.pdbx_seq_one_letter_code
_entity_poly.pdbx_strand_id
1 'polypeptide(L)'
;MDKIKGKLRSGQRAYIELKDGSVNVSMERGLIMKSLVVHRELPLSEITHVTLEKDSSPRSRNHHLTLVYGEGEEEVFSSTEDEPLEALRSQIAADLERRRAEREREEAERRRVWEAHVHQRSLRLDRMEGVFLMLEGLQGWVEWTGIGGHLVQLEHVIGEMREIEVLAPLKYGLQGLNTAVRRRLPGAIREECFAVLTVLRQDIERLSKSDESSMGFDLRLYERFVGAYFLLW
;
A
#
# COMPACT_ATOMS: atom_id res chain seq x y z
N MET A 1 -22.29 -25.85 -9.01
CA MET A 1 -22.95 -25.38 -10.24
C MET A 1 -23.02 -26.56 -11.20
N ASP A 2 -24.08 -26.67 -12.01
CA ASP A 2 -24.20 -27.78 -12.97
C ASP A 2 -23.26 -27.58 -14.17
N LYS A 3 -22.87 -28.69 -14.80
CA LYS A 3 -21.99 -28.69 -15.98
C LYS A 3 -22.73 -28.12 -17.19
N ILE A 4 -22.20 -27.03 -17.75
CA ILE A 4 -22.71 -26.41 -18.97
C ILE A 4 -22.15 -27.16 -20.17
N LYS A 5 -23.00 -27.59 -21.12
CA LYS A 5 -22.56 -28.32 -22.31
C LYS A 5 -22.15 -27.37 -23.41
N GLY A 6 -21.10 -27.71 -24.15
CA GLY A 6 -20.62 -26.87 -25.22
C GLY A 6 -19.50 -27.50 -26.01
N LYS A 7 -18.65 -26.65 -26.58
CA LYS A 7 -17.51 -27.02 -27.40
C LYS A 7 -16.32 -26.13 -27.13
N LEU A 8 -15.13 -26.71 -27.23
CA LEU A 8 -13.87 -25.95 -27.27
C LEU A 8 -13.70 -25.29 -28.64
N ARG A 9 -12.75 -24.38 -28.74
CA ARG A 9 -12.29 -23.79 -30.01
C ARG A 9 -11.92 -24.86 -31.07
N SER A 10 -11.45 -26.02 -30.63
CA SER A 10 -11.15 -27.18 -31.50
C SER A 10 -12.39 -27.87 -32.09
N GLY A 11 -13.60 -27.48 -31.69
CA GLY A 11 -14.87 -28.10 -32.09
C GLY A 11 -15.23 -29.35 -31.30
N GLN A 12 -14.36 -29.82 -30.39
CA GLN A 12 -14.59 -30.98 -29.53
C GLN A 12 -15.70 -30.68 -28.51
N ARG A 13 -16.56 -31.66 -28.25
CA ARG A 13 -17.60 -31.56 -27.21
C ARG A 13 -16.94 -31.47 -25.84
N ALA A 14 -17.35 -30.46 -25.08
CA ALA A 14 -16.80 -30.18 -23.77
C ALA A 14 -17.88 -29.69 -22.80
N TYR A 15 -17.50 -29.65 -21.54
CA TYR A 15 -18.31 -29.22 -20.43
C TYR A 15 -17.49 -28.23 -19.61
N ILE A 16 -18.13 -27.16 -19.15
CA ILE A 16 -17.51 -26.19 -18.26
C ILE A 16 -18.30 -26.09 -16.96
N GLU A 17 -17.61 -26.01 -15.83
CA GLU A 17 -18.21 -25.81 -14.52
C GLU A 17 -17.30 -24.98 -13.61
N LEU A 18 -17.87 -24.17 -12.73
CA LEU A 18 -17.15 -23.59 -11.61
C LEU A 18 -17.27 -24.52 -10.41
N LYS A 19 -16.13 -25.02 -9.93
CA LYS A 19 -16.06 -25.96 -8.81
C LYS A 19 -14.80 -25.71 -8.00
N ASP A 20 -14.93 -25.69 -6.68
CA ASP A 20 -13.82 -25.57 -5.71
C ASP A 20 -12.90 -24.35 -5.96
N GLY A 21 -13.46 -23.24 -6.46
CA GLY A 21 -12.70 -22.02 -6.76
C GLY A 21 -11.94 -22.05 -8.09
N SER A 22 -12.18 -23.06 -8.93
CA SER A 22 -11.58 -23.22 -10.25
C SER A 22 -12.64 -23.41 -11.33
N VAL A 23 -12.42 -22.80 -12.50
CA VAL A 23 -13.17 -23.10 -13.71
C VAL A 23 -12.59 -24.34 -14.35
N ASN A 24 -13.37 -25.42 -14.36
CA ASN A 24 -13.00 -26.71 -14.89
C ASN A 24 -13.58 -26.90 -16.28
N VAL A 25 -12.72 -27.16 -17.25
CA VAL A 25 -13.08 -27.46 -18.63
C VAL A 25 -12.75 -28.93 -18.88
N SER A 26 -13.75 -29.72 -19.26
CA SER A 26 -13.60 -31.16 -19.52
C SER A 26 -14.10 -31.52 -20.91
N MET A 27 -13.39 -32.39 -21.63
CA MET A 27 -13.73 -32.82 -22.99
C MET A 27 -14.19 -34.27 -23.06
N GLU A 28 -15.09 -34.60 -23.98
CA GLU A 28 -15.40 -36.00 -24.31
C GLU A 28 -14.28 -36.59 -25.19
N ARG A 29 -13.70 -37.71 -24.76
CA ARG A 29 -12.75 -38.53 -25.57
C ARG A 29 -13.30 -39.93 -25.82
N GLY A 30 -13.03 -40.47 -27.01
CA GLY A 30 -13.43 -41.84 -27.42
C GLY A 30 -14.59 -41.88 -28.41
N LEU A 31 -14.52 -42.82 -29.38
CA LEU A 31 -15.54 -43.01 -30.42
C LEU A 31 -16.68 -43.96 -30.00
N ILE A 32 -16.35 -44.99 -29.20
CA ILE A 32 -17.29 -46.07 -28.82
C ILE A 32 -17.62 -46.02 -27.33
N MET A 33 -16.62 -45.78 -26.47
CA MET A 33 -16.80 -45.57 -25.03
C MET A 33 -16.32 -44.15 -24.70
N LYS A 34 -17.26 -43.21 -24.59
CA LYS A 34 -16.95 -41.81 -24.33
C LYS A 34 -16.62 -41.60 -22.86
N SER A 35 -15.41 -41.15 -22.57
CA SER A 35 -14.99 -40.74 -21.23
C SER A 35 -14.84 -39.22 -21.16
N LEU A 36 -15.28 -38.62 -20.06
CA LEU A 36 -15.01 -37.23 -19.76
C LEU A 36 -13.58 -37.09 -19.20
N VAL A 37 -12.74 -36.28 -19.83
CA VAL A 37 -11.35 -36.04 -19.39
C VAL A 37 -11.17 -34.56 -19.12
N VAL A 38 -10.53 -34.21 -18.01
CA VAL A 38 -10.17 -32.82 -17.70
C VAL A 38 -9.25 -32.29 -18.80
N HIS A 39 -9.70 -31.25 -19.49
CA HIS A 39 -8.91 -30.54 -20.49
C HIS A 39 -8.06 -29.48 -19.83
N ARG A 40 -8.67 -28.70 -18.93
CA ARG A 40 -8.03 -27.58 -18.24
C ARG A 40 -8.73 -27.27 -16.93
N GLU A 41 -7.95 -26.88 -15.94
CA GLU A 41 -8.42 -26.36 -14.66
C GLU A 41 -7.81 -24.97 -14.48
N LEU A 42 -8.66 -23.96 -14.31
CA LEU A 42 -8.25 -22.56 -14.19
C LEU A 42 -8.68 -22.02 -12.82
N PRO A 43 -7.76 -21.87 -11.87
CA PRO A 43 -8.05 -21.20 -10.61
C PRO A 43 -8.62 -19.80 -10.87
N LEU A 44 -9.66 -19.40 -10.15
CA LEU A 44 -10.24 -18.05 -10.31
C LEU A 44 -9.17 -16.97 -10.12
N SER A 45 -8.21 -17.19 -9.22
CA SER A 45 -7.07 -16.30 -8.97
C SER A 45 -6.21 -16.00 -10.19
N GLU A 46 -6.12 -16.93 -11.15
CA GLU A 46 -5.32 -16.80 -12.36
C GLU A 46 -6.10 -16.18 -13.53
N ILE A 47 -7.43 -16.22 -13.47
CA ILE A 47 -8.28 -15.55 -14.46
C ILE A 47 -8.17 -14.04 -14.26
N THR A 48 -7.87 -13.34 -15.34
CA THR A 48 -7.71 -11.87 -15.37
C THR A 48 -8.88 -11.19 -16.07
N HIS A 49 -9.49 -11.84 -17.07
CA HIS A 49 -10.65 -11.32 -17.79
C HIS A 49 -11.62 -12.44 -18.18
N VAL A 50 -12.90 -12.08 -18.25
CA VAL A 50 -13.96 -12.94 -18.79
C VAL A 50 -14.85 -12.12 -19.71
N THR A 51 -15.11 -12.63 -20.91
CA THR A 51 -16.04 -12.04 -21.86
C THR A 51 -17.05 -13.09 -22.33
N LEU A 52 -18.27 -12.65 -22.60
CA LEU A 52 -19.31 -13.49 -23.18
C LEU A 52 -19.85 -12.78 -24.42
N GLU A 53 -19.50 -13.32 -25.59
CA GLU A 53 -19.97 -12.84 -26.87
C GLU A 53 -21.20 -13.63 -27.30
N LYS A 54 -22.31 -12.94 -27.58
CA LYS A 54 -23.54 -13.58 -28.05
C LYS A 54 -23.61 -13.46 -29.56
N ASP A 55 -23.60 -14.60 -30.26
CA ASP A 55 -23.87 -14.61 -31.70
C ASP A 55 -25.33 -14.19 -31.93
N SER A 56 -25.54 -13.12 -32.69
CA SER A 56 -26.85 -12.56 -33.02
C SER A 56 -27.47 -13.20 -34.26
N SER A 57 -26.78 -14.16 -34.88
CA SER A 57 -27.24 -14.83 -36.09
C SER A 57 -28.47 -15.73 -35.83
N PRO A 58 -29.56 -15.59 -36.60
CA PRO A 58 -30.75 -16.44 -36.47
C PRO A 58 -30.51 -17.92 -36.81
N ARG A 59 -29.36 -18.26 -37.40
CA ARG A 59 -28.97 -19.62 -37.79
C ARG A 59 -28.07 -20.33 -36.78
N SER A 60 -27.56 -19.62 -35.78
CA SER A 60 -26.55 -20.09 -34.81
C SER A 60 -26.74 -19.34 -33.49
N ARG A 61 -27.38 -19.98 -32.50
CA ARG A 61 -27.44 -19.46 -31.12
C ARG A 61 -26.25 -19.96 -30.30
N ASN A 62 -25.03 -19.76 -30.80
CA ASN A 62 -23.83 -20.11 -30.04
C ASN A 62 -23.30 -18.86 -29.34
N HIS A 63 -23.05 -18.97 -28.05
CA HIS A 63 -22.44 -17.93 -27.23
C HIS A 63 -21.01 -18.36 -26.90
N HIS A 64 -20.07 -17.44 -27.00
CA HIS A 64 -18.65 -17.68 -26.77
C HIS A 64 -18.22 -17.04 -25.45
N LEU A 65 -17.88 -17.89 -24.48
CA LEU A 65 -17.22 -17.48 -23.26
C LEU A 65 -15.70 -17.55 -23.49
N THR A 66 -15.02 -16.42 -23.32
CA THR A 66 -13.56 -16.34 -23.36
C THR A 66 -13.04 -16.04 -21.97
N LEU A 67 -12.10 -16.87 -21.50
CA LEU A 67 -11.38 -16.69 -20.25
C LEU A 67 -9.93 -16.34 -20.56
N VAL A 68 -9.49 -15.17 -20.11
CA VAL A 68 -8.08 -14.77 -20.17
C VAL A 68 -7.44 -15.07 -18.83
N TYR A 69 -6.30 -15.77 -18.81
CA TYR A 69 -5.63 -16.18 -17.59
C TYR A 69 -4.11 -16.11 -17.72
N GLY A 70 -3.41 -16.15 -16.57
CA GLY A 70 -1.95 -16.07 -16.52
C GLY A 70 -1.41 -14.80 -17.19
N GLU A 71 -0.40 -14.97 -18.05
CA GLU A 71 0.23 -13.88 -18.83
C GLU A 71 -0.51 -13.57 -20.15
N GLY A 72 -1.83 -13.77 -20.19
CA GLY A 72 -2.67 -13.45 -21.35
C GLY A 72 -3.03 -14.66 -22.24
N GLU A 73 -2.98 -15.87 -21.69
CA GLU A 73 -3.50 -17.05 -22.39
C GLU A 73 -5.04 -17.01 -22.44
N GLU A 74 -5.62 -17.55 -23.52
CA GLU A 74 -7.06 -17.56 -23.76
C GLU A 74 -7.63 -18.98 -23.82
N GLU A 75 -8.71 -19.22 -23.10
CA GLU A 75 -9.55 -20.41 -23.24
C GLU A 75 -10.94 -19.99 -23.75
N VAL A 76 -11.36 -20.57 -24.88
CA VAL A 76 -12.63 -20.22 -25.53
C VAL A 76 -13.58 -21.40 -25.50
N PHE A 77 -14.72 -21.21 -24.84
CA PHE A 77 -15.79 -22.18 -24.71
C PHE A 77 -17.08 -21.68 -25.38
N SER A 78 -17.69 -22.51 -26.20
CA SER A 78 -18.89 -22.14 -26.96
C SER A 78 -20.09 -22.99 -26.54
N SER A 79 -21.22 -22.38 -26.22
CA SER A 79 -22.44 -23.09 -25.82
C SER A 79 -23.71 -22.44 -26.37
N THR A 80 -24.76 -23.24 -26.52
CA THR A 80 -26.12 -22.76 -26.78
C THR A 80 -26.90 -22.46 -25.50
N GLU A 81 -26.36 -22.78 -24.34
CA GLU A 81 -26.98 -22.60 -23.02
C GLU A 81 -26.66 -21.18 -22.50
N ASP A 82 -27.42 -20.17 -22.92
CA ASP A 82 -27.18 -18.76 -22.58
C ASP A 82 -27.24 -18.48 -21.07
N GLU A 83 -28.35 -18.82 -20.40
CA GLU A 83 -28.55 -18.49 -18.99
C GLU A 83 -27.49 -19.11 -18.06
N PRO A 84 -27.13 -20.40 -18.17
CA PRO A 84 -26.05 -20.97 -17.37
C PRO A 84 -24.69 -20.33 -17.67
N LEU A 85 -24.42 -20.00 -18.93
CA LEU A 85 -23.14 -19.42 -19.35
C LEU A 85 -22.98 -17.97 -18.88
N GLU A 86 -24.05 -17.18 -18.94
CA GLU A 86 -24.10 -15.84 -18.36
C GLU A 86 -23.98 -15.90 -16.82
N ALA A 87 -24.60 -16.89 -16.17
CA ALA A 87 -24.46 -17.08 -14.73
C ALA A 87 -23.00 -17.40 -14.32
N LEU A 88 -22.32 -18.26 -15.08
CA LEU A 88 -20.89 -18.56 -14.89
C LEU A 88 -20.05 -17.30 -15.07
N ARG A 89 -20.25 -16.59 -16.19
CA ARG A 89 -19.56 -15.33 -16.50
C ARG A 89 -19.78 -14.28 -15.41
N SER A 90 -21.00 -14.16 -14.90
CA SER A 90 -21.34 -13.21 -13.84
C SER A 90 -20.63 -13.54 -12.52
N GLN A 91 -20.52 -14.82 -12.16
CA GLN A 91 -19.79 -15.24 -10.96
C GLN A 91 -18.29 -14.93 -11.06
N ILE A 92 -17.68 -15.21 -12.21
CA ILE A 92 -16.26 -14.89 -12.46
C ILE A 92 -16.05 -13.37 -12.47
N ALA A 93 -16.95 -12.60 -13.10
CA ALA A 93 -16.87 -11.14 -13.11
C ALA A 93 -17.01 -10.53 -11.69
N ALA A 94 -17.92 -11.06 -10.86
CA ALA A 94 -18.07 -10.61 -9.48
C ALA A 94 -16.80 -10.87 -8.65
N ASP A 95 -16.13 -12.01 -8.88
CA ASP A 95 -14.85 -12.30 -8.23
C ASP A 95 -13.73 -11.35 -8.69
N LEU A 96 -13.65 -11.05 -9.99
CA LEU A 96 -12.69 -10.09 -10.55
C LEU A 96 -12.88 -8.69 -9.94
N GLU A 97 -14.13 -8.21 -9.86
CA GLU A 97 -14.46 -6.92 -9.25
C GLU A 97 -14.13 -6.89 -7.76
N ARG A 98 -14.41 -7.97 -7.02
CA ARG A 98 -14.03 -8.10 -5.61
C ARG A 98 -12.51 -7.98 -5.43
N ARG A 99 -11.72 -8.71 -6.22
CA ARG A 99 -10.25 -8.67 -6.19
C ARG A 99 -9.70 -7.32 -6.61
N ARG A 100 -10.36 -6.62 -7.54
CA ARG A 100 -10.00 -5.27 -7.94
C ARG A 100 -10.23 -4.28 -6.80
N ALA A 101 -11.40 -4.31 -6.18
CA ALA A 101 -11.72 -3.45 -5.05
C ALA A 101 -10.81 -3.69 -3.84
N GLU A 102 -10.44 -4.94 -3.58
CA GLU A 102 -9.48 -5.30 -2.52
C GLU A 102 -8.08 -4.74 -2.82
N ARG A 103 -7.57 -4.91 -4.05
CA ARG A 103 -6.30 -4.31 -4.48
C ARG A 103 -6.31 -2.78 -4.41
N GLU A 104 -7.38 -2.14 -4.84
CA GLU A 104 -7.52 -0.67 -4.75
C GLU A 104 -7.51 -0.18 -3.30
N ARG A 105 -8.14 -0.92 -2.37
CA ARG A 105 -8.08 -0.63 -0.93
C ARG A 105 -6.69 -0.82 -0.35
N GLU A 106 -6.02 -1.92 -0.69
CA GLU A 106 -4.65 -2.17 -0.24
C GLU A 106 -3.69 -1.10 -0.75
N GLU A 107 -3.80 -0.71 -2.03
CA GLU A 107 -2.99 0.37 -2.60
C GLU A 107 -3.28 1.72 -1.93
N ALA A 108 -4.54 2.04 -1.67
CA ALA A 108 -4.91 3.27 -0.98
C ALA A 108 -4.35 3.30 0.45
N GLU A 109 -4.41 2.19 1.18
CA GLU A 109 -3.82 2.09 2.52
C GLU A 109 -2.29 2.19 2.48
N ARG A 110 -1.64 1.50 1.53
CA ARG A 110 -0.17 1.62 1.33
C ARG A 110 0.24 3.06 1.02
N ARG A 111 -0.52 3.77 0.16
CA ARG A 111 -0.27 5.18 -0.15
C ARG A 111 -0.45 6.06 1.07
N ARG A 112 -1.55 5.91 1.81
CA ARG A 112 -1.80 6.64 3.06
C ARG A 112 -0.67 6.46 4.06
N VAL A 113 -0.23 5.22 4.27
CA VAL A 113 0.88 4.89 5.17
C VAL A 113 2.17 5.54 4.66
N TRP A 114 2.47 5.45 3.36
CA TRP A 114 3.66 6.06 2.77
C TRP A 114 3.66 7.59 2.93
N GLU A 115 2.55 8.27 2.63
CA GLU A 115 2.38 9.71 2.78
C GLU A 115 2.59 10.14 4.24
N ALA A 116 2.00 9.41 5.19
CA ALA A 116 2.19 9.66 6.62
C ALA A 116 3.67 9.53 7.04
N HIS A 117 4.38 8.52 6.52
CA HIS A 117 5.81 8.34 6.79
C HIS A 117 6.66 9.47 6.20
N VAL A 118 6.36 9.92 4.97
CA VAL A 118 7.06 11.04 4.33
C VAL A 118 6.83 12.34 5.10
N HIS A 119 5.58 12.63 5.45
CA HIS A 119 5.22 13.81 6.22
C HIS A 119 5.89 13.82 7.61
N GLN A 120 5.89 12.68 8.31
CA GLN A 120 6.58 12.55 9.60
C GLN A 120 8.09 12.85 9.48
N ARG A 121 8.73 12.45 8.38
CA ARG A 121 10.16 12.73 8.15
C ARG A 121 10.42 14.21 7.88
N SER A 122 9.54 14.88 7.14
CA SER A 122 9.60 16.33 6.95
C SER A 122 9.55 17.04 8.30
N LEU A 123 8.55 16.72 9.11
CA LEU A 123 8.40 17.32 10.45
C LEU A 123 9.59 17.06 11.37
N ARG A 124 10.25 15.90 11.24
CA ARG A 124 11.49 15.62 11.97
C ARG A 124 12.67 16.47 11.51
N LEU A 125 12.76 16.81 10.23
CA LEU A 125 13.75 17.76 9.72
C LEU A 125 13.44 19.18 10.22
N ASP A 126 12.18 19.60 10.15
CA ASP A 126 11.73 20.92 10.65
C ASP A 126 12.00 21.05 12.15
N ARG A 127 11.79 19.97 12.92
CA ARG A 127 12.12 19.90 14.35
C ARG A 127 13.61 20.09 14.59
N MET A 128 14.46 19.46 13.77
CA MET A 128 15.91 19.62 13.87
C MET A 128 16.36 21.03 13.52
N GLU A 129 15.81 21.59 12.45
CA GLU A 129 16.09 22.96 12.03
C GLU A 129 15.69 23.96 13.11
N GLY A 130 14.48 23.84 13.67
CA GLY A 130 14.04 24.71 14.76
C GLY A 130 14.97 24.66 15.98
N VAL A 131 15.45 23.46 16.35
CA VAL A 131 16.43 23.31 17.44
C VAL A 131 17.79 23.91 17.07
N PHE A 132 18.24 23.74 15.83
CA PHE A 132 19.47 24.33 15.34
C PHE A 132 19.42 25.86 15.39
N LEU A 133 18.38 26.46 14.84
CA LEU A 133 18.20 27.91 14.81
C LEU A 133 18.10 28.49 16.24
N MET A 134 17.48 27.75 17.17
CA MET A 134 17.50 28.12 18.59
C MET A 134 18.92 28.10 19.16
N LEU A 135 19.73 27.07 18.88
CA LEU A 135 21.11 26.99 19.38
C LEU A 135 22.01 28.06 18.74
N GLU A 136 21.84 28.32 17.44
CA GLU A 136 22.54 29.38 16.70
C GLU A 136 22.21 30.76 17.28
N GLY A 137 20.93 31.05 17.53
CA GLY A 137 20.49 32.31 18.13
C GLY A 137 20.98 32.54 19.57
N LEU A 138 21.57 31.53 20.22
CA LEU A 138 22.22 31.64 21.53
C LEU A 138 23.74 31.91 21.43
N GLN A 139 24.29 32.03 20.23
CA GLN A 139 25.69 32.40 20.00
C GLN A 139 25.82 33.93 20.00
N GLY A 140 26.68 34.46 20.86
CA GLY A 140 26.92 35.92 20.93
C GLY A 140 25.73 36.70 21.51
N TRP A 141 25.29 37.74 20.80
CA TRP A 141 24.15 38.56 21.22
C TRP A 141 22.83 37.84 20.94
N VAL A 142 22.09 37.51 22.01
CA VAL A 142 20.87 36.71 21.91
C VAL A 142 19.68 37.53 21.44
N GLU A 143 19.12 37.18 20.28
CA GLU A 143 17.87 37.74 19.76
C GLU A 143 16.67 36.96 20.31
N TRP A 144 16.15 37.40 21.45
CA TRP A 144 15.05 36.70 22.15
C TRP A 144 13.76 36.57 21.34
N THR A 145 13.48 37.50 20.43
CA THR A 145 12.31 37.43 19.54
C THR A 145 12.44 36.27 18.57
N GLY A 146 13.63 36.07 17.98
CA GLY A 146 13.92 34.94 17.10
C GLY A 146 13.81 33.60 17.83
N ILE A 147 14.42 33.50 19.02
CA ILE A 147 14.32 32.30 19.89
C ILE A 147 12.85 31.96 20.22
N GLY A 148 12.02 32.97 20.52
CA GLY A 148 10.59 32.79 20.74
C GLY A 148 9.84 32.29 19.50
N GLY A 149 10.18 32.82 18.31
CA GLY A 149 9.62 32.37 17.04
C GLY A 149 9.94 30.90 16.73
N HIS A 150 11.19 30.49 16.91
CA HIS A 150 11.59 29.10 16.71
C HIS A 150 10.92 28.14 17.70
N LEU A 151 10.71 28.55 18.96
CA LEU A 151 9.96 27.75 19.93
C LEU A 151 8.50 27.52 19.48
N VAL A 152 7.83 28.54 18.96
CA VAL A 152 6.44 28.42 18.46
C VAL A 152 6.38 27.48 17.26
N GLN A 153 7.34 27.58 16.33
CA GLN A 153 7.45 26.64 15.21
C GLN A 153 7.66 25.20 15.70
N LEU A 154 8.53 25.01 16.69
CA LEU A 154 8.79 23.69 17.28
C LEU A 154 7.56 23.10 17.98
N GLU A 155 6.77 23.94 18.65
CA GLU A 155 5.49 23.55 19.25
C GLU A 155 4.48 23.10 18.19
N HIS A 156 4.39 23.82 17.06
CA HIS A 156 3.52 23.46 15.94
C HIS A 156 3.92 22.11 15.34
N VAL A 157 5.20 21.93 15.03
CA VAL A 157 5.76 20.69 14.47
C VAL A 157 5.48 19.50 15.39
N ILE A 158 5.70 19.64 16.71
CA ILE A 158 5.40 18.56 17.66
C ILE A 158 3.89 18.30 17.78
N GLY A 159 3.07 19.34 17.65
CA GLY A 159 1.61 19.22 17.56
C GLY A 159 1.20 18.36 16.38
N GLU A 160 1.62 18.74 15.17
CA GLU A 160 1.34 17.99 13.93
C GLU A 160 1.83 16.54 14.01
N MET A 161 3.04 16.31 14.52
CA MET A 161 3.57 14.96 14.67
C MET A 161 2.73 14.06 15.61
N ARG A 162 1.99 14.64 16.56
CA ARG A 162 1.07 13.87 17.44
C ARG A 162 -0.24 13.52 16.76
N GLU A 163 -0.64 14.28 15.74
CA GLU A 163 -1.87 14.07 14.98
C GLU A 163 -1.71 12.99 13.90
N ILE A 164 -0.48 12.56 13.59
CA ILE A 164 -0.21 11.44 12.68
C ILE A 164 -0.57 10.12 13.39
N GLU A 165 -1.86 9.75 13.35
CA GLU A 165 -2.45 8.59 14.02
C GLU A 165 -1.80 7.24 13.67
N VAL A 166 -1.23 7.13 12.46
CA VAL A 166 -0.68 5.89 11.91
C VAL A 166 0.62 5.48 12.61
N LEU A 167 1.25 6.37 13.38
CA LEU A 167 2.61 6.18 13.91
C LEU A 167 2.69 6.38 15.41
N ALA A 168 3.70 5.75 16.03
CA ALA A 168 3.91 5.84 17.47
C ALA A 168 4.16 7.30 17.91
N PRO A 169 3.48 7.78 18.98
CA PRO A 169 3.61 9.15 19.44
C PRO A 169 5.02 9.46 19.95
N LEU A 170 5.46 10.69 19.72
CA LEU A 170 6.70 11.21 20.29
C LEU A 170 6.63 11.24 21.82
N LYS A 171 7.66 10.74 22.48
CA LYS A 171 7.78 10.73 23.95
C LYS A 171 8.34 12.02 24.57
N TYR A 172 8.42 13.12 23.81
CA TYR A 172 9.01 14.38 24.28
C TYR A 172 8.02 15.54 24.33
N GLY A 173 8.09 16.35 25.38
CA GLY A 173 7.30 17.58 25.54
C GLY A 173 8.21 18.81 25.72
N LEU A 174 7.74 19.98 25.28
CA LEU A 174 8.54 21.23 25.26
C LEU A 174 8.40 22.10 26.52
N GLN A 175 7.81 21.60 27.61
CA GLN A 175 7.54 22.42 28.79
C GLN A 175 8.81 23.00 29.44
N GLY A 176 9.89 22.21 29.51
CA GLY A 176 11.19 22.65 30.03
C GLY A 176 11.77 23.76 29.15
N LEU A 177 11.85 23.53 27.84
CA LEU A 177 12.29 24.51 26.85
C LEU A 177 11.46 25.81 26.90
N ASN A 178 10.14 25.72 26.95
CA ASN A 178 9.25 26.88 27.02
C ASN A 178 9.53 27.71 28.30
N THR A 179 9.73 27.03 29.43
CA THR A 179 10.10 27.68 30.70
C THR A 179 11.48 28.37 30.60
N ALA A 180 12.46 27.71 29.99
CA ALA A 180 13.82 28.23 29.81
C ALA A 180 13.83 29.47 28.90
N VAL A 181 13.06 29.47 27.82
CA VAL A 181 12.90 30.62 26.92
C VAL A 181 12.20 31.78 27.62
N ARG A 182 11.09 31.55 28.32
CA ARG A 182 10.37 32.60 29.07
C ARG A 182 11.25 33.26 30.13
N ARG A 183 12.08 32.47 30.81
CA ARG A 183 13.00 32.94 31.84
C ARG A 183 14.32 33.47 31.29
N ARG A 184 14.51 33.41 29.96
CA ARG A 184 15.74 33.85 29.26
C ARG A 184 16.99 33.22 29.87
N LEU A 185 17.02 31.89 29.94
CA LEU A 185 18.11 31.09 30.52
C LEU A 185 18.88 30.37 29.41
N PRO A 186 19.92 30.96 28.79
CA PRO A 186 20.64 30.36 27.67
C PRO A 186 21.17 28.95 27.95
N GLY A 187 21.70 28.70 29.15
CA GLY A 187 22.21 27.37 29.53
C GLY A 187 21.10 26.31 29.54
N ALA A 188 19.97 26.61 30.17
CA ALA A 188 18.82 25.70 30.20
C ALA A 188 18.19 25.49 28.82
N ILE A 189 18.18 26.52 27.96
CA ILE A 189 17.72 26.38 26.57
C ILE A 189 18.62 25.39 25.81
N ARG A 190 19.95 25.50 25.97
CA ARG A 190 20.89 24.56 25.35
C ARG A 190 20.64 23.13 25.84
N GLU A 191 20.54 22.91 27.14
CA GLU A 191 20.28 21.59 27.74
C GLU A 191 18.99 20.95 27.18
N GLU A 192 17.91 21.72 27.09
CA GLU A 192 16.63 21.27 26.54
C GLU A 192 16.71 20.98 25.03
N CYS A 193 17.40 21.81 24.26
CA CYS A 193 17.69 21.55 22.84
C CYS A 193 18.50 20.24 22.66
N PHE A 194 19.47 19.97 23.53
CA PHE A 194 20.21 18.70 23.51
C PHE A 194 19.35 17.49 23.87
N ALA A 195 18.44 17.63 24.84
CA ALA A 195 17.48 16.59 25.17
C ALA A 195 16.59 16.25 23.95
N VAL A 196 16.11 17.26 23.22
CA VAL A 196 15.38 17.08 21.96
C VAL A 196 16.20 16.29 20.93
N LEU A 197 17.45 16.69 20.68
CA LEU A 197 18.33 16.01 19.71
C LEU A 197 18.66 14.57 20.13
N THR A 198 18.78 14.32 21.44
CA THR A 198 19.04 12.98 21.98
C THR A 198 17.86 12.04 21.71
N VAL A 199 16.64 12.51 21.94
CA VAL A 199 15.42 11.72 21.64
C VAL A 199 15.32 11.47 20.14
N LEU A 200 15.59 12.48 19.31
CA LEU A 200 15.64 12.31 17.86
C LEU A 200 16.65 11.24 17.45
N ARG A 201 17.87 11.25 18.02
CA ARG A 201 18.90 10.23 17.76
C ARG A 201 18.42 8.82 18.12
N GLN A 202 17.84 8.65 19.30
CA GLN A 202 17.33 7.36 19.76
C GLN A 202 16.21 6.83 18.86
N ASP A 203 15.32 7.71 18.39
CA ASP A 203 14.25 7.33 17.46
C ASP A 203 14.81 6.89 16.11
N ILE A 204 15.89 7.51 15.62
CA ILE A 204 16.56 7.12 14.37
C ILE A 204 17.24 5.75 14.52
N GLU A 205 18.00 5.56 15.59
CA GLU A 205 18.66 4.27 15.89
C GLU A 205 17.67 3.12 16.03
N ARG A 206 16.45 3.41 16.50
CA ARG A 206 15.36 2.44 16.56
C ARG A 206 14.83 2.12 15.16
N LEU A 207 14.61 3.14 14.33
CA LEU A 207 14.07 2.98 12.97
C LEU A 207 15.07 2.38 11.97
N SER A 208 16.38 2.55 12.19
CA SER A 208 17.41 1.91 11.38
C SER A 208 17.53 0.40 11.63
N LYS A 209 16.93 -0.09 12.72
CA LYS A 209 16.93 -1.51 13.11
C LYS A 209 15.59 -2.21 12.84
N SER A 210 14.56 -1.49 12.39
CA SER A 210 13.26 -2.06 12.03
C SER A 210 13.19 -2.43 10.54
N ASP A 211 12.52 -3.53 10.20
CA ASP A 211 12.22 -3.95 8.81
C ASP A 211 11.34 -2.93 8.05
N GLU A 212 10.78 -1.94 8.74
CA GLU A 212 10.18 -0.72 8.15
C GLU A 212 11.23 0.21 7.49
N SER A 213 12.45 -0.29 7.30
CA SER A 213 13.60 0.47 6.83
C SER A 213 13.31 1.08 5.46
N SER A 214 13.22 2.41 5.45
CA SER A 214 13.56 3.27 4.31
C SER A 214 12.68 3.17 3.05
N MET A 215 11.35 3.27 3.15
CA MET A 215 10.60 3.77 1.99
C MET A 215 10.95 5.24 1.71
N GLY A 216 12.10 5.52 1.12
CA GLY A 216 12.48 6.85 0.58
C GLY A 216 13.25 7.80 1.51
N PHE A 217 14.01 7.32 2.50
CA PHE A 217 14.84 8.20 3.34
C PHE A 217 16.16 7.54 3.70
N ASP A 218 17.26 8.26 3.45
CA ASP A 218 18.59 7.81 3.80
C ASP A 218 18.84 8.09 5.29
N LEU A 219 18.59 7.07 6.11
CA LEU A 219 18.84 7.10 7.55
C LEU A 219 20.31 7.42 7.88
N ARG A 220 21.26 7.09 7.00
CA ARG A 220 22.68 7.42 7.21
C ARG A 220 22.94 8.91 7.05
N LEU A 221 22.23 9.58 6.13
CA LEU A 221 22.36 11.03 5.94
C LEU A 221 21.84 11.77 7.18
N TYR A 222 20.73 11.29 7.73
CA TYR A 222 20.10 11.88 8.91
C TYR A 222 20.88 11.58 10.21
N GLU A 223 21.42 10.36 10.38
CA GLU A 223 22.38 10.03 11.45
C GLU A 223 23.62 10.92 11.39
N ARG A 224 24.19 11.14 10.19
CA ARG A 224 25.33 12.05 10.01
C ARG A 224 24.98 13.48 10.39
N PHE A 225 23.78 13.95 10.04
CA PHE A 225 23.32 15.30 10.35
C PHE A 225 23.11 15.50 11.86
N VAL A 226 22.40 14.59 12.53
CA VAL A 226 22.24 14.60 14.01
C VAL A 226 23.59 14.44 14.72
N GLY A 227 24.45 13.56 14.22
CA GLY A 227 25.79 13.32 14.76
C GLY A 227 26.69 14.56 14.65
N ALA A 228 26.62 15.29 13.54
CA ALA A 228 27.37 16.54 13.36
C ALA A 228 26.99 17.60 14.41
N TYR A 229 25.73 17.65 14.85
CA TYR A 229 25.30 18.58 15.89
C TYR A 229 25.81 18.24 17.29
N PHE A 230 25.96 16.95 17.61
CA PHE A 230 26.63 16.56 18.85
C PHE A 230 28.11 16.95 18.89
N LEU A 231 28.74 17.15 17.73
CA LEU A 231 30.14 17.56 17.59
C LEU A 231 30.34 19.09 17.54
N LEU A 232 29.26 19.88 17.45
CA LEU A 232 29.28 21.35 17.46
C LEU A 232 29.17 21.95 18.88
N TRP A 233 29.14 21.10 19.90
CA TRP A 233 29.27 21.46 21.31
C TRP A 233 30.72 21.33 21.78
#